data_AF-A0A7S2NKV7-F1
#
_entry.id   AF-A0A7S2NKV7-F1
#
_cell.length_a   1.000
_cell.length_b   1.000
_cell.length_c   1.000
_cell.angle_alpha   90.00
_cell.angle_beta   90.00
_cell.angle_gamma   90.00
#
_symmetry.space_group_name_H-M   'P 1'
#
loop_
_entity.id
_entity.type
_entity.pdbx_description
1 polymer ?
#
loop_
_entity_poly.entity_id
_entity_poly.type
_entity_poly.pdbx_seq_one_letter_code
_entity_poly.pdbx_strand_id
1 'polypeptide(L)'
;RTPVDSRSAFCAVNYDEGKAGALKVGPECPDADQSRAYYHVVKLGPNYDWAIVTGGPLTVYDKKTGLCTTADGYDASGLWLFSRDQVMDDLTLAEAKEWCMLNGISWTKMIAVRQGEGWCGNYIGAYIKKNGKLVKEMR
;
A
#
# COMPACT_ATOMS: atom_id res chain seq x y z
N ARG A 1 25.23 1.67 9.71
CA ARG A 1 23.77 1.60 9.99
C ARG A 1 23.46 0.16 10.34
N THR A 2 23.20 -0.10 11.61
CA THR A 2 22.83 -1.44 12.10
C THR A 2 21.51 -1.83 11.43
N PRO A 3 21.38 -3.03 10.84
CA PRO A 3 20.08 -3.57 10.45
C PRO A 3 19.21 -3.60 11.72
N VAL A 4 18.04 -2.98 11.67
CA VAL A 4 17.06 -3.09 12.75
C VAL A 4 16.66 -4.57 12.82
N ASP A 5 17.00 -5.22 13.93
CA ASP A 5 16.61 -6.59 14.25
C ASP A 5 15.09 -6.73 14.08
N SER A 6 14.72 -7.74 13.29
CA SER A 6 13.41 -8.02 12.70
C SER A 6 12.39 -8.55 13.72
N ARG A 7 12.15 -7.83 14.81
CA ARG A 7 11.13 -8.21 15.82
C ARG A 7 10.12 -7.13 16.19
N SER A 8 10.29 -5.89 15.74
CA SER A 8 9.26 -4.86 15.88
C SER A 8 8.10 -5.19 14.95
N ALA A 9 7.13 -5.96 15.45
CA ALA A 9 5.90 -6.21 14.72
C ALA A 9 5.15 -4.88 14.59
N PHE A 10 4.87 -4.48 13.35
CA PHE A 10 3.87 -3.44 13.13
C PHE A 10 2.50 -3.99 13.52
N CYS A 11 1.79 -3.25 14.36
CA CYS A 11 0.41 -3.52 14.69
C CYS A 11 -0.49 -2.60 13.85
N ALA A 12 -1.62 -3.14 13.43
CA ALA A 12 -2.67 -2.38 12.76
C ALA A 12 -3.94 -2.50 13.60
N VAL A 13 -4.59 -1.37 13.86
CA VAL A 13 -5.90 -1.32 14.52
C VAL A 13 -6.91 -0.74 13.55
N ASN A 14 -8.10 -1.32 13.51
CA ASN A 14 -9.23 -0.67 12.84
C ASN A 14 -9.68 0.49 13.73
N TYR A 15 -9.57 1.72 13.24
CA TYR A 15 -9.95 2.91 14.00
C TYR A 15 -11.38 3.38 13.71
N ASP A 16 -12.04 2.78 12.72
CA ASP A 16 -13.42 3.08 12.31
C ASP A 16 -14.14 1.77 11.97
N GLU A 17 -14.87 1.22 12.95
CA GLU A 17 -15.63 -0.02 12.78
C GLU A 17 -16.70 0.05 11.67
N GLY A 18 -17.14 1.27 11.31
CA GLY A 18 -18.08 1.50 10.21
C GLY A 18 -17.42 1.50 8.82
N LYS A 19 -16.08 1.51 8.75
CA LYS A 19 -15.31 1.49 7.50
C LYS A 19 -14.31 0.34 7.51
N ALA A 20 -14.70 -0.79 6.92
CA ALA A 20 -13.80 -1.91 6.71
C ALA A 20 -12.52 -1.43 5.98
N GLY A 21 -11.35 -1.78 6.52
CA GLY A 21 -10.05 -1.39 5.97
C GLY A 21 -9.52 -0.03 6.42
N ALA A 22 -10.17 0.66 7.36
CA ALA A 22 -9.67 1.90 7.97
C ALA A 22 -8.65 1.62 9.09
N LEU A 23 -7.36 1.65 8.76
CA LEU A 23 -6.29 1.21 9.65
C LEU A 23 -5.46 2.38 10.18
N LYS A 24 -5.10 2.32 11.45
CA LYS A 24 -3.90 2.99 11.96
C LYS A 24 -2.80 1.96 12.09
N VAL A 25 -1.60 2.27 11.58
CA VAL A 25 -0.46 1.35 11.62
C VAL A 25 0.69 1.99 12.39
N GLY A 26 1.24 1.27 13.37
CA GLY A 26 2.36 1.73 14.17
C GLY A 26 3.17 0.56 14.74
N PRO A 27 4.31 0.82 15.39
CA PRO A 27 4.96 -0.20 16.22
C PRO A 27 4.00 -0.67 17.33
N GLU A 28 4.20 -1.90 17.81
CA GLU A 28 3.62 -2.56 18.99
C GLU A 28 2.34 -1.93 19.62
N CYS A 29 1.25 -2.68 19.68
CA CYS A 29 0.02 -2.27 20.38
C CYS A 29 0.30 -1.99 21.87
N PRO A 30 -0.09 -0.84 22.46
CA PRO A 30 -1.13 0.12 22.03
C PRO A 30 -0.66 1.35 21.20
N ASP A 31 0.60 1.42 20.77
CA ASP A 31 1.12 2.62 20.08
C ASP A 31 0.52 2.81 18.67
N ALA A 32 -0.01 1.73 18.07
CA ALA A 32 -0.73 1.81 16.80
C ALA A 32 -1.96 2.74 16.87
N ASP A 33 -2.67 2.82 18.00
CA ASP A 33 -3.80 3.75 18.13
C ASP A 33 -3.36 5.22 18.25
N GLN A 34 -2.13 5.45 18.71
CA GLN A 34 -1.50 6.77 18.77
C GLN A 34 -0.81 7.15 17.44
N SER A 35 -0.75 6.22 16.48
CA SER A 35 -0.13 6.47 15.19
C SER A 35 -0.87 7.56 14.40
N ARG A 36 -0.09 8.42 13.75
CA ARG A 36 -0.56 9.41 12.78
C ARG A 36 -0.67 8.84 11.37
N ALA A 37 -0.24 7.60 11.17
CA ALA A 37 -0.24 6.93 9.89
C ALA A 37 -1.56 6.18 9.67
N TYR A 38 -2.50 6.89 9.03
CA TYR A 38 -3.79 6.37 8.60
C TYR A 38 -3.66 5.71 7.22
N TYR A 39 -4.23 4.52 7.06
CA TYR A 39 -4.25 3.78 5.80
C TYR A 39 -5.63 3.22 5.53
N HIS A 40 -6.16 3.39 4.32
CA HIS A 40 -7.43 2.79 3.90
C HIS A 40 -7.20 1.79 2.78
N VAL A 41 -7.64 0.55 3.00
CA VAL A 41 -7.76 -0.41 1.89
C VAL A 41 -9.06 -0.09 1.14
N VAL A 42 -8.94 0.54 -0.03
CA VAL A 42 -10.11 1.02 -0.79
C VAL A 42 -10.63 -0.02 -1.79
N LYS A 43 -9.77 -0.96 -2.20
CA LYS A 43 -10.15 -2.06 -3.08
C LYS A 43 -9.23 -3.25 -2.89
N LEU A 44 -9.83 -4.43 -2.89
CA LEU A 44 -9.14 -5.73 -2.96
C LEU A 44 -9.46 -6.39 -4.30
N GLY A 45 -8.45 -7.04 -4.85
CA GLY A 45 -8.60 -8.00 -5.93
C GLY A 45 -9.39 -9.24 -5.48
N PRO A 46 -10.02 -9.98 -6.40
CA PRO A 46 -10.94 -11.07 -6.08
C PRO A 46 -10.33 -12.15 -5.17
N ASN A 47 -9.01 -12.36 -5.24
CA ASN A 47 -8.31 -13.41 -4.52
C ASN A 47 -7.26 -12.87 -3.52
N TYR A 48 -7.35 -11.59 -3.13
CA TYR A 48 -6.31 -10.90 -2.34
C TYR A 48 -4.91 -10.94 -3.00
N ASP A 49 -4.92 -11.06 -4.32
CA ASP A 49 -3.82 -10.99 -5.26
C ASP A 49 -3.29 -9.57 -5.41
N TRP A 50 -4.17 -8.57 -5.29
CA TRP A 50 -3.77 -7.17 -5.26
C TRP A 50 -4.66 -6.33 -4.34
N ALA A 51 -4.17 -5.13 -4.01
CA ALA A 51 -4.90 -4.16 -3.19
C ALA A 51 -4.55 -2.73 -3.58
N ILE A 52 -5.55 -1.84 -3.56
CA ILE A 52 -5.34 -0.39 -3.61
C ILE A 52 -5.45 0.15 -2.18
N VAL A 53 -4.42 0.87 -1.75
CA VAL A 53 -4.30 1.43 -0.42
C VAL A 53 -4.05 2.93 -0.52
N THR A 54 -4.79 3.73 0.24
CA THR A 54 -4.51 5.15 0.41
C THR A 54 -3.87 5.40 1.77
N GLY A 55 -2.86 6.27 1.81
CA GLY A 55 -2.38 6.86 3.05
C GLY A 55 -3.30 8.01 3.36
N GLY A 56 -4.28 7.80 4.25
CA GLY A 56 -5.26 8.83 4.62
C GLY A 56 -6.34 9.11 3.57
N PRO A 57 -7.20 10.11 3.86
CA PRO A 57 -8.33 10.47 3.01
C PRO A 57 -7.90 11.16 1.70
N LEU A 58 -8.69 10.98 0.64
CA LEU A 58 -8.51 11.61 -0.67
C LEU A 58 -8.97 13.07 -0.64
N THR A 59 -8.15 13.96 -0.09
CA THR A 59 -8.51 15.38 0.16
C THR A 59 -8.04 16.36 -0.91
N VAL A 60 -7.20 15.92 -1.86
CA VAL A 60 -6.61 16.80 -2.87
C VAL A 60 -7.32 16.62 -4.20
N TYR A 61 -7.81 17.72 -4.77
CA TYR A 61 -8.44 17.72 -6.09
C TYR A 61 -7.40 17.75 -7.22
N ASP A 62 -7.44 16.76 -8.10
CA ASP A 62 -6.65 16.72 -9.32
C ASP A 62 -7.37 17.45 -10.45
N LYS A 63 -6.87 18.65 -10.76
CA LYS A 63 -7.42 19.50 -11.84
C LYS A 63 -7.33 18.87 -13.23
N LYS A 64 -6.46 17.88 -13.47
CA LYS A 64 -6.31 17.24 -14.79
C LYS A 64 -7.44 16.26 -15.09
N THR A 65 -7.95 15.58 -14.06
CA THR A 65 -8.96 14.52 -14.20
C THR A 65 -10.30 14.89 -13.60
N GLY A 66 -10.34 15.91 -12.72
CA GLY A 66 -11.52 16.24 -11.93
C GLY A 66 -11.80 15.27 -10.79
N LEU A 67 -10.82 14.43 -10.42
CA LEU A 67 -10.94 13.40 -9.39
C LEU A 67 -10.11 13.78 -8.14
N CYS A 68 -10.21 12.97 -7.08
CA CYS A 68 -9.48 13.21 -5.83
C CYS A 68 -8.24 12.30 -5.70
N THR A 69 -7.21 12.78 -5.02
CA THR A 69 -5.98 12.06 -4.68
C THR A 69 -5.56 12.39 -3.24
N THR A 70 -4.53 11.74 -2.73
CA THR A 70 -3.99 12.02 -1.40
C THR A 70 -3.11 13.27 -1.40
N ALA A 71 -2.92 13.84 -0.22
CA ALA A 71 -1.90 14.87 0.00
C ALA A 71 -0.49 14.34 -0.29
N ASP A 72 0.46 15.26 -0.45
CA ASP A 72 1.89 14.96 -0.52
C ASP A 72 2.48 15.07 0.91
N GLY A 73 3.41 14.19 1.29
CA GLY A 73 3.97 14.19 2.66
C GLY A 73 4.54 12.84 3.09
N TYR A 74 4.76 12.69 4.40
CA TYR A 74 5.19 11.43 5.02
C TYR A 74 4.03 10.69 5.70
N ASP A 75 3.19 11.41 6.45
CA ASP A 75 2.04 10.84 7.14
C ASP A 75 0.78 11.03 6.30
N ALA A 76 -0.13 10.05 6.35
CA ALA A 76 -1.47 10.13 5.76
C ALA A 76 -1.48 10.69 4.32
N SER A 77 -0.52 10.22 3.52
CA SER A 77 -0.32 10.61 2.13
C SER A 77 0.13 9.39 1.32
N GLY A 78 -0.22 9.36 0.03
CA GLY A 78 0.17 8.32 -0.90
C GLY A 78 -1.01 7.47 -1.39
N LEU A 79 -0.93 7.07 -2.66
CA LEU A 79 -1.78 6.05 -3.26
C LEU A 79 -0.85 4.92 -3.70
N TRP A 80 -1.16 3.69 -3.29
CA TRP A 80 -0.36 2.52 -3.62
C TRP A 80 -1.22 1.41 -4.20
N LEU A 81 -0.68 0.75 -5.21
CA LEU A 81 -1.17 -0.52 -5.72
C LEU A 81 -0.16 -1.60 -5.32
N PHE A 82 -0.62 -2.56 -4.51
CA PHE A 82 0.18 -3.71 -4.12
C PHE A 82 -0.27 -4.94 -4.90
N SER A 83 0.68 -5.78 -5.29
CA SER A 83 0.45 -7.11 -5.87
C SER A 83 1.15 -8.17 -5.03
N ARG A 84 0.63 -9.40 -5.06
CA ARG A 84 1.31 -10.59 -4.56
C ARG A 84 2.44 -11.02 -5.48
N ASP A 85 2.30 -10.78 -6.78
CA ASP A 85 3.34 -11.00 -7.75
C ASP A 85 4.29 -9.80 -7.79
N GLN A 86 5.58 -10.08 -8.01
CA GLN A 86 6.59 -9.02 -8.07
C GLN A 86 6.30 -8.04 -9.21
N VAL A 87 5.88 -8.55 -10.35
CA VAL A 87 5.39 -7.77 -11.49
C VAL A 87 3.94 -8.15 -11.68
N MET A 88 3.03 -7.19 -11.50
CA MET A 88 1.62 -7.36 -11.81
C MET A 88 1.44 -7.45 -13.33
N ASP A 89 0.53 -8.30 -13.78
CA ASP A 89 0.20 -8.39 -15.21
C ASP A 89 -0.55 -7.12 -15.70
N ASP A 90 -0.43 -6.84 -16.99
CA ASP A 90 -0.94 -5.60 -17.59
C ASP A 90 -2.47 -5.49 -17.53
N LEU A 91 -3.19 -6.62 -17.58
CA LEU A 91 -4.66 -6.62 -17.56
C LEU A 91 -5.16 -6.25 -16.16
N THR A 92 -4.59 -6.87 -15.12
CA THR A 92 -4.92 -6.54 -13.72
C THR A 92 -4.56 -5.08 -13.39
N LEU A 93 -3.43 -4.57 -13.90
CA LEU A 93 -3.06 -3.17 -13.73
C LEU A 93 -4.07 -2.23 -14.41
N ALA A 94 -4.52 -2.57 -15.61
CA ALA A 94 -5.54 -1.81 -16.32
C ALA A 94 -6.88 -1.81 -15.58
N GLU A 95 -7.31 -2.97 -15.06
CA GLU A 95 -8.52 -3.09 -14.24
C GLU A 95 -8.44 -2.22 -12.97
N ALA A 96 -7.32 -2.31 -12.23
CA ALA A 96 -7.12 -1.51 -11.03
C ALA A 96 -7.16 0.01 -11.32
N LYS A 97 -6.54 0.43 -12.42
CA LYS A 97 -6.56 1.83 -12.87
C LYS A 97 -7.97 2.28 -13.26
N GLU A 98 -8.67 1.50 -14.06
CA GLU A 98 -10.05 1.80 -14.47
C GLU A 98 -10.97 1.92 -13.27
N TRP A 99 -10.89 0.97 -12.33
CA TRP A 99 -11.67 0.99 -11.10
C TRP A 99 -11.41 2.28 -10.31
N CYS A 100 -10.14 2.69 -10.14
CA CYS A 100 -9.81 3.95 -9.47
C CYS A 100 -10.50 5.15 -10.12
N MET A 101 -10.37 5.29 -11.44
CA MET A 101 -10.93 6.43 -12.16
C MET A 101 -12.46 6.47 -12.08
N LEU A 102 -13.14 5.31 -12.17
CA LEU A 102 -14.59 5.20 -12.01
C LEU A 102 -15.06 5.53 -10.59
N ASN A 103 -14.21 5.34 -9.57
CA ASN A 103 -14.53 5.56 -8.16
C ASN A 103 -13.99 6.89 -7.62
N GLY A 104 -13.70 7.86 -8.48
CA GLY A 104 -13.33 9.21 -8.03
C GLY A 104 -11.87 9.35 -7.59
N ILE A 105 -11.02 8.36 -7.86
CA ILE A 105 -9.61 8.34 -7.46
C ILE A 105 -8.72 8.67 -8.67
N SER A 106 -7.97 9.76 -8.59
CA SER A 106 -7.01 10.10 -9.63
C SER A 106 -5.80 9.16 -9.62
N TRP A 107 -5.49 8.64 -10.80
CA TRP A 107 -4.29 7.82 -11.07
C TRP A 107 -3.09 8.63 -11.58
N THR A 108 -3.25 9.94 -11.82
CA THR A 108 -2.26 10.73 -12.59
C THR A 108 -0.91 10.90 -11.90
N LYS A 109 -0.89 10.80 -10.56
CA LYS A 109 0.31 10.90 -9.74
C LYS A 109 1.01 9.56 -9.49
N MET A 110 0.46 8.43 -9.98
CA MET A 110 1.04 7.11 -9.76
C MET A 110 2.39 6.99 -10.47
N ILE A 111 3.40 6.53 -9.73
CA ILE A 111 4.75 6.28 -10.25
C ILE A 111 4.92 4.78 -10.42
N ALA A 112 5.27 4.35 -11.64
CA ALA A 112 5.55 2.95 -11.92
C ALA A 112 6.85 2.52 -11.21
N VAL A 113 6.76 1.50 -10.35
CA VAL A 113 7.92 0.88 -9.71
C VAL A 113 8.49 -0.16 -10.68
N ARG A 114 9.68 0.11 -11.23
CA ARG A 114 10.39 -0.87 -12.05
C ARG A 114 10.97 -1.97 -11.16
N GLN A 115 10.64 -3.20 -11.48
CA GLN A 115 11.03 -4.40 -10.75
C GLN A 115 12.11 -5.12 -11.54
N GLY A 116 13.20 -5.51 -10.87
CA GLY A 116 14.27 -6.35 -11.45
C GLY A 116 15.55 -5.59 -11.81
N GLU A 117 15.55 -4.26 -11.75
CA GLU A 117 16.73 -3.42 -11.99
C GLU A 117 16.99 -2.47 -10.80
N GLY A 118 18.23 -2.44 -10.31
CA GLY A 118 18.63 -1.54 -9.22
C GLY A 118 18.11 -1.96 -7.83
N TRP A 119 17.63 -0.97 -7.06
CA TRP A 119 17.25 -1.14 -5.65
C TRP A 119 15.85 -1.76 -5.44
N CYS A 120 14.98 -1.72 -6.45
CA CYS A 120 13.65 -2.34 -6.41
C CYS A 120 13.66 -3.60 -7.27
N GLY A 121 13.42 -4.75 -6.63
CA GLY A 121 13.34 -6.05 -7.30
C GLY A 121 14.51 -7.00 -7.07
N ASN A 122 15.59 -6.54 -6.45
CA ASN A 122 16.51 -7.43 -5.75
C ASN A 122 16.17 -7.41 -4.26
N TYR A 123 15.39 -8.40 -3.84
CA TYR A 123 14.97 -8.54 -2.45
C TYR A 123 15.84 -9.53 -1.67
N ILE A 124 17.02 -9.92 -2.18
CA ILE A 124 17.91 -10.88 -1.51
C ILE A 124 18.17 -10.44 -0.06
N GLY A 125 17.92 -11.35 0.88
CA GLY A 125 18.06 -11.13 2.31
C GLY A 125 16.85 -10.46 2.99
N ALA A 126 15.86 -9.97 2.23
CA ALA A 126 14.61 -9.48 2.78
C ALA A 126 13.71 -10.63 3.24
N TYR A 127 12.85 -10.37 4.22
CA TYR A 127 11.81 -11.30 4.64
C TYR A 127 10.52 -11.01 3.88
N ILE A 128 10.12 -11.92 3.00
CA ILE A 128 8.93 -11.81 2.15
C ILE A 128 7.98 -12.94 2.49
N LYS A 129 6.66 -12.69 2.43
CA LYS A 129 5.67 -13.76 2.60
C LYS A 129 5.55 -14.57 1.30
N LYS A 130 5.93 -15.85 1.33
CA LYS A 130 5.63 -16.83 0.27
C LYS A 130 4.65 -17.87 0.81
N ASN A 131 3.53 -18.07 0.14
CA ASN A 131 2.45 -19.00 0.56
C ASN A 131 2.04 -18.82 2.03
N GLY A 132 1.89 -17.57 2.46
CA GLY A 132 1.48 -17.23 3.83
C GLY A 132 2.58 -17.35 4.89
N LYS A 133 3.78 -17.84 4.54
CA LYS A 133 4.92 -17.97 5.46
C LYS A 133 5.98 -16.92 5.16
N LEU A 134 6.50 -16.29 6.22
CA LEU A 134 7.62 -15.38 6.09
C LEU A 134 8.88 -16.19 5.78
N VAL A 135 9.50 -15.95 4.63
CA VAL A 135 10.74 -16.60 4.21
C VAL A 135 11.77 -15.54 3.90
N LYS A 136 13.03 -15.84 4.17
CA LYS A 136 14.14 -14.98 3.76
C LYS A 136 14.43 -15.23 2.29
N GLU A 137 14.41 -14.19 1.47
CA GLU A 137 14.73 -14.30 0.05
C GLU A 137 16.20 -14.71 -0.09
N MET A 138 16.42 -15.85 -0.73
CA MET A 138 17.75 -16.38 -1.01
C MET A 138 18.13 -16.09 -2.47
N ARG A 139 19.43 -16.08 -2.73
CA ARG A 139 19.98 -15.86 -4.06
C ARG A 139 19.65 -17.02 -5.00
#